data_AF-A0A292S178-F1
#
_entry.id   AF-A0A292S178-F1
#
_cell.length_a   1.000
_cell.length_b   1.000
_cell.length_c   1.000
_cell.angle_alpha   90.00
_cell.angle_beta   90.00
_cell.angle_gamma   90.00
#
_symmetry.space_group_name_H-M   'P 1'
#
loop_
_entity.id
_entity.type
_entity.pdbx_description
1 polymer ?
#
loop_
_entity_poly.entity_id
_entity_poly.type
_entity_poly.pdbx_seq_one_letter_code
_entity_poly.pdbx_strand_id
1 'polypeptide(L)'
;KLKDLEQANENLRHEIAKRDKGIDELKAKMQQMQEQHGKQIRNLQGIHNQELETKDKEISRLNTILEKAFNWFPLLKEMLRMEKLCYTIGFTKDMVNSLLAKKEAIRCNGKIYSEEHKRRFEIKNDIFKIEKSSVDENKLVLTINRQPIGEWFKEQWEKLRHGLRQSAEEPRKSRGFRM
;
A
#
# COMPACT_ATOMS: atom_id res chain seq x y z
N LYS A 1 -41.09 -12.82 -73.89
CA LYS A 1 -39.96 -11.88 -73.67
C LYS A 1 -40.38 -10.64 -72.90
N LEU A 2 -41.24 -9.74 -73.42
CA LEU A 2 -41.64 -8.52 -72.70
C LEU A 2 -42.49 -8.81 -71.44
N LYS A 3 -43.50 -9.69 -71.58
CA LYS A 3 -44.40 -10.11 -70.48
C LYS A 3 -43.68 -10.84 -69.33
N ASP A 4 -42.64 -11.61 -69.66
CA ASP A 4 -41.83 -12.33 -68.65
C ASP A 4 -40.95 -11.35 -67.84
N LEU A 5 -40.46 -10.28 -68.51
CA LEU A 5 -39.70 -9.21 -67.86
C LEU A 5 -40.59 -8.35 -66.95
N GLU A 6 -41.83 -8.08 -67.36
CA GLU A 6 -42.82 -7.38 -66.53
C GLU A 6 -43.14 -8.17 -65.26
N GLN A 7 -43.39 -9.48 -65.38
CA GLN A 7 -43.64 -10.35 -64.22
C GLN A 7 -42.43 -10.43 -63.28
N ALA A 8 -41.21 -10.53 -63.83
CA ALA A 8 -39.98 -10.55 -63.04
C ALA A 8 -39.75 -9.22 -62.29
N ASN A 9 -40.01 -8.08 -62.93
CA ASN A 9 -39.93 -6.76 -62.27
C ASN A 9 -40.95 -6.62 -61.14
N GLU A 10 -42.17 -7.11 -61.33
CA GLU A 10 -43.20 -7.05 -60.29
C GLU A 10 -42.83 -7.91 -59.07
N ASN A 11 -42.28 -9.10 -59.31
CA ASN A 11 -41.76 -9.97 -58.25
C ASN A 11 -40.59 -9.29 -57.50
N LEU A 12 -39.66 -8.64 -58.22
CA LEU A 12 -38.56 -7.90 -57.61
C LEU A 12 -39.04 -6.74 -56.74
N ARG A 13 -40.06 -5.99 -57.20
CA ARG A 13 -40.68 -4.91 -56.42
C ARG A 13 -41.29 -5.44 -55.12
N HIS A 14 -41.98 -6.58 -55.18
CA HIS A 14 -42.52 -7.24 -53.99
C HIS A 14 -41.43 -7.69 -53.02
N GLU A 15 -40.33 -8.26 -53.53
CA GLU A 15 -39.20 -8.65 -52.68
C GLU A 15 -38.50 -7.45 -52.03
N ILE A 16 -38.31 -6.35 -52.77
CA ILE A 16 -37.75 -5.10 -52.24
C ILE A 16 -38.64 -4.57 -51.12
N ALA A 17 -39.96 -4.45 -51.35
CA ALA A 17 -40.89 -3.98 -50.33
C ALA A 17 -40.88 -4.86 -49.05
N LYS A 18 -40.75 -6.18 -49.20
CA LYS A 18 -40.63 -7.11 -48.07
C LYS A 18 -39.32 -6.92 -47.31
N ARG A 19 -38.20 -6.69 -48.02
CA ARG A 19 -36.89 -6.43 -47.40
C ARG A 19 -36.87 -5.09 -46.69
N ASP A 20 -37.41 -4.03 -47.29
CA ASP A 20 -37.47 -2.70 -46.69
C ASP A 20 -38.27 -2.72 -45.39
N LYS A 21 -39.43 -3.38 -45.37
CA LYS A 21 -40.20 -3.59 -44.14
C LYS A 21 -39.38 -4.34 -43.07
N GLY A 22 -38.65 -5.39 -43.46
CA GLY A 22 -37.78 -6.12 -42.54
C GLY A 22 -36.63 -5.26 -41.99
N ILE A 23 -36.04 -4.40 -42.82
CA ILE A 23 -35.00 -3.45 -42.42
C ILE A 23 -35.56 -2.45 -41.39
N ASP A 24 -36.76 -1.92 -41.62
CA ASP A 24 -37.37 -0.94 -40.71
C ASP A 24 -37.75 -1.58 -39.36
N GLU A 25 -38.26 -2.82 -39.36
CA GLU A 25 -38.51 -3.57 -38.13
C GLU A 25 -37.21 -3.83 -37.35
N LEU A 26 -36.11 -4.18 -38.04
CA LEU A 26 -34.81 -4.38 -37.41
C LEU A 26 -34.25 -3.06 -36.84
N LYS A 27 -34.37 -1.95 -37.57
CA LYS A 27 -33.96 -0.62 -37.06
C LYS A 27 -34.73 -0.24 -35.80
N ALA A 28 -36.05 -0.44 -35.79
CA ALA A 28 -36.88 -0.16 -34.62
C ALA A 28 -36.45 -1.01 -33.41
N LYS A 29 -36.19 -2.31 -33.60
CA LYS A 29 -35.68 -3.20 -32.54
C LYS A 29 -34.30 -2.78 -32.05
N MET A 30 -33.39 -2.40 -32.95
CA MET A 30 -32.06 -1.91 -32.58
C MET A 30 -32.13 -0.65 -31.73
N GLN A 31 -32.99 0.31 -32.10
CA GLN A 31 -33.18 1.54 -31.33
C GLN A 31 -33.74 1.23 -29.93
N GLN A 32 -34.78 0.39 -29.84
CA GLN A 32 -35.35 -0.03 -28.55
C GLN A 32 -34.30 -0.70 -27.67
N MET A 33 -33.48 -1.59 -28.25
CA MET A 33 -32.40 -2.27 -27.54
C MET A 33 -31.35 -1.27 -27.04
N GLN A 34 -30.92 -0.32 -27.86
CA GLN A 34 -29.98 0.73 -27.46
C GLN A 34 -30.50 1.58 -26.29
N GLU A 35 -31.79 1.95 -26.30
CA GLU A 35 -32.40 2.70 -25.21
C GLU A 35 -32.46 1.90 -23.92
N GLN A 36 -32.81 0.60 -24.00
CA GLN A 36 -32.82 -0.30 -22.85
C GLN A 36 -31.41 -0.49 -22.27
N HIS A 37 -30.42 -0.73 -23.11
CA HIS A 37 -29.01 -0.83 -22.68
C HIS A 37 -28.53 0.47 -22.03
N GLY A 38 -28.87 1.63 -22.61
CA GLY A 38 -28.52 2.93 -22.03
C GLY A 38 -29.14 3.14 -20.64
N LYS A 39 -30.38 2.69 -20.43
CA LYS A 39 -31.03 2.70 -19.11
C LYS A 39 -30.33 1.74 -18.14
N GLN A 40 -30.00 0.53 -18.57
CA GLN A 40 -29.29 -0.45 -17.74
C GLN A 40 -27.92 0.08 -17.29
N ILE A 41 -27.13 0.66 -18.20
CA ILE A 41 -25.83 1.24 -17.88
C ILE A 41 -25.97 2.34 -16.82
N ARG A 42 -26.92 3.27 -17.01
CA ARG A 42 -27.16 4.34 -16.02
C ARG A 42 -27.59 3.80 -14.66
N ASN A 43 -28.45 2.78 -14.64
CA ASN A 43 -28.90 2.16 -13.40
C ASN A 43 -27.73 1.49 -12.66
N LEU A 44 -26.89 0.74 -13.38
CA LEU A 44 -25.70 0.10 -12.81
C LEU A 44 -24.70 1.13 -12.26
N GLN A 45 -24.46 2.22 -13.01
CA GLN A 45 -23.63 3.34 -12.55
C GLN A 45 -24.22 4.01 -11.30
N GLY A 46 -25.53 4.20 -11.25
CA GLY A 46 -26.21 4.76 -10.08
C GLY A 46 -26.04 3.88 -8.84
N ILE A 47 -26.24 2.57 -8.97
CA ILE A 47 -26.04 1.60 -7.89
C ILE A 47 -24.59 1.62 -7.41
N HIS A 48 -23.63 1.57 -8.34
CA HIS A 48 -22.21 1.58 -8.00
C HIS A 48 -21.80 2.85 -7.25
N ASN A 49 -22.26 4.03 -7.71
CA ASN A 49 -21.96 5.29 -7.04
C ASN A 49 -22.58 5.34 -5.64
N GLN A 50 -23.79 4.83 -5.46
CA GLN A 50 -24.43 4.75 -4.15
C GLN A 50 -23.67 3.82 -3.19
N GLU A 51 -23.14 2.70 -3.69
CA GLU A 51 -22.28 1.81 -2.90
C GLU A 51 -20.97 2.51 -2.48
N LEU A 52 -20.35 3.26 -3.39
CA LEU A 52 -19.15 4.04 -3.08
C LEU A 52 -19.44 5.10 -2.01
N GLU A 53 -20.50 5.88 -2.16
CA GLU A 53 -20.89 6.88 -1.16
C GLU A 53 -21.18 6.25 0.21
N THR A 54 -21.80 5.08 0.23
CA THR A 54 -22.09 4.36 1.48
C THR A 54 -20.79 3.90 2.16
N LYS A 55 -19.84 3.38 1.38
CA LYS A 55 -18.52 2.98 1.89
C LYS A 55 -17.73 4.19 2.41
N ASP A 56 -17.74 5.31 1.69
CA ASP A 56 -17.03 6.53 2.10
C ASP A 56 -17.61 7.11 3.40
N LYS A 57 -18.93 7.07 3.57
CA LYS A 57 -19.59 7.47 4.83
C LYS A 57 -19.16 6.57 6.00
N GLU A 58 -19.08 5.26 5.78
CA GLU A 58 -18.63 4.33 6.82
C GLU A 58 -17.15 4.51 7.16
N ILE A 59 -16.28 4.71 6.17
CA ILE A 59 -14.86 5.05 6.39
C ILE A 59 -14.74 6.33 7.22
N SER A 60 -15.50 7.37 6.89
CA SER A 60 -15.50 8.65 7.61
C SER A 60 -15.96 8.48 9.07
N ARG A 61 -16.99 7.65 9.29
CA ARG A 61 -17.48 7.31 10.64
C ARG A 61 -16.41 6.56 11.43
N LEU A 62 -15.76 5.56 10.84
CA LEU A 62 -14.70 4.78 11.48
C LEU A 62 -13.50 5.65 11.83
N ASN A 63 -13.08 6.55 10.93
CA ASN A 63 -12.00 7.50 11.20
C ASN A 63 -12.34 8.43 12.37
N THR A 64 -13.59 8.92 12.45
CA THR A 64 -14.03 9.75 13.58
C THR A 64 -13.97 8.99 14.91
N ILE A 65 -14.34 7.71 14.92
CA ILE A 65 -14.25 6.86 16.12
C ILE A 65 -12.77 6.63 16.49
N LEU A 66 -11.92 6.37 15.49
CA LEU A 66 -10.49 6.15 15.71
C LEU A 66 -9.79 7.39 16.25
N GLU A 67 -10.11 8.59 15.76
CA GLU A 67 -9.61 9.85 16.28
C GLU A 67 -10.00 10.06 17.75
N LYS A 68 -11.27 9.79 18.11
CA LYS A 68 -11.71 9.82 19.51
C LYS A 68 -10.94 8.80 20.35
N ALA A 69 -10.75 7.59 19.85
CA ALA A 69 -9.97 6.56 20.55
C ALA A 69 -8.52 6.99 20.76
N PHE A 70 -7.87 7.65 19.79
CA PHE A 70 -6.52 8.18 19.97
C PHE A 70 -6.44 9.32 20.99
N ASN A 71 -7.47 10.16 21.08
CA ASN A 71 -7.54 11.22 22.08
C ASN A 71 -7.78 10.67 23.49
N TRP A 72 -8.61 9.64 23.64
CA TRP A 72 -8.88 9.00 24.94
C TRP A 72 -7.79 8.04 25.38
N PHE A 73 -7.12 7.38 24.43
CA PHE A 73 -6.07 6.39 24.69
C PHE A 73 -4.78 6.77 23.94
N PRO A 74 -3.98 7.73 24.44
CA PRO A 74 -2.73 8.14 23.79
C PRO A 74 -1.75 6.98 23.57
N LEU A 75 -1.73 6.00 24.48
CA LEU A 75 -0.92 4.79 24.36
C LEU A 75 -1.30 3.93 23.14
N LEU A 76 -2.57 3.92 22.71
CA LEU A 76 -2.98 3.19 21.50
C LEU A 76 -2.28 3.76 20.26
N LYS A 77 -2.26 5.09 20.15
CA LYS A 77 -1.56 5.80 19.06
C LYS A 77 -0.06 5.47 19.06
N GLU A 78 0.54 5.39 20.24
CA GLU A 78 1.95 5.06 20.38
C GLU A 78 2.24 3.58 20.11
N MET A 79 1.36 2.65 20.47
CA MET A 79 1.50 1.24 20.09
C MET A 79 1.49 1.05 18.57
N LEU A 80 0.59 1.73 17.84
CA LEU A 80 0.57 1.68 16.37
C LEU A 80 1.83 2.32 15.76
N ARG A 81 2.35 3.40 16.35
CA ARG A 81 3.65 3.98 15.94
C ARG A 81 4.79 2.97 16.14
N MET A 82 4.80 2.28 17.28
CA MET A 82 5.81 1.27 17.59
C MET A 82 5.72 0.06 16.67
N GLU A 83 4.52 -0.40 16.32
CA GLU A 83 4.29 -1.48 15.37
C GLU A 83 4.94 -1.15 14.02
N LYS A 84 4.63 0.04 13.48
CA LYS A 84 5.23 0.53 12.24
C LYS A 84 6.75 0.59 12.33
N LEU A 85 7.30 1.13 13.42
CA LEU A 85 8.75 1.20 13.65
C LEU A 85 9.39 -0.20 13.61
N CYS A 86 8.81 -1.18 14.31
CA CYS A 86 9.35 -2.53 14.34
C CYS A 86 9.36 -3.20 12.96
N TYR A 87 8.29 -3.02 12.16
CA TYR A 87 8.28 -3.52 10.79
C TYR A 87 9.31 -2.81 9.90
N THR A 88 9.46 -1.49 10.03
CA THR A 88 10.50 -0.72 9.30
C THR A 88 11.91 -1.21 9.63
N ILE A 89 12.18 -1.54 10.89
CA ILE A 89 13.46 -2.10 11.35
C ILE A 89 13.71 -3.50 10.78
N GLY A 90 12.66 -4.22 10.39
CA GLY A 90 12.72 -5.54 9.77
C GLY A 90 12.27 -6.69 10.66
N PHE A 91 11.50 -6.42 11.73
CA PHE A 91 10.95 -7.47 12.58
C PHE A 91 9.81 -8.22 11.89
N THR A 92 9.73 -9.53 12.16
CA THR A 92 8.62 -10.37 11.69
C THR A 92 7.35 -10.10 12.51
N LYS A 93 6.19 -10.48 11.98
CA LYS A 93 4.91 -10.37 12.67
C LYS A 93 4.94 -11.00 14.07
N ASP A 94 5.60 -12.15 14.23
CA ASP A 94 5.70 -12.84 15.52
C ASP A 94 6.55 -12.06 16.53
N MET A 95 7.67 -11.49 16.08
CA MET A 95 8.53 -10.64 16.91
C MET A 95 7.78 -9.38 17.37
N VAL A 96 7.05 -8.73 16.46
CA VAL A 96 6.21 -7.56 16.77
C VAL A 96 5.13 -7.93 17.78
N ASN A 97 4.47 -9.07 17.61
CA ASN A 97 3.43 -9.55 18.52
C ASN A 97 3.99 -9.84 19.93
N SER A 98 5.17 -10.47 20.02
CA SER A 98 5.85 -10.67 21.31
C SER A 98 6.20 -9.35 21.99
N LEU A 99 6.71 -8.36 21.25
CA LEU A 99 7.08 -7.06 21.79
C LEU A 99 5.87 -6.21 22.24
N LEU A 100 4.80 -6.16 21.43
CA LEU A 100 3.67 -5.25 21.67
C LEU A 100 2.51 -5.88 22.43
N ALA A 101 2.07 -7.08 22.02
CA ALA A 101 0.90 -7.72 22.63
C ALA A 101 1.28 -8.47 23.91
N LYS A 102 2.37 -9.25 23.87
CA LYS A 102 2.85 -10.01 25.04
C LYS A 102 3.72 -9.19 25.98
N LYS A 103 4.25 -8.05 25.51
CA LYS A 103 5.18 -7.17 26.26
C LYS A 103 6.44 -7.90 26.72
N GLU A 104 6.89 -8.86 25.92
CA GLU A 104 8.07 -9.69 26.18
C GLU A 104 9.31 -9.06 25.55
N ALA A 105 10.48 -9.30 26.16
CA ALA A 105 11.74 -9.02 25.52
C ALA A 105 12.05 -10.14 24.51
N ILE A 106 12.54 -9.77 23.33
CA ILE A 106 12.96 -10.72 22.30
C ILE A 106 14.47 -10.66 22.11
N ARG A 107 15.06 -11.78 21.72
CA ARG A 107 16.48 -11.89 21.42
C ARG A 107 16.64 -12.11 19.93
N CYS A 108 17.42 -11.26 19.28
CA CYS A 108 17.55 -11.25 17.83
C CYS A 108 19.00 -11.36 17.37
N ASN A 109 19.17 -11.97 16.20
CA ASN A 109 20.42 -12.06 15.47
C ASN A 109 20.17 -11.65 14.01
N GLY A 110 21.20 -11.17 13.32
CA GLY A 110 21.12 -10.85 11.89
C GLY A 110 21.33 -9.37 11.65
N LYS A 111 20.45 -8.73 10.87
CA LYS A 111 20.60 -7.33 10.48
C LYS A 111 19.30 -6.57 10.66
N ILE A 112 19.38 -5.39 11.24
CA ILE A 112 18.26 -4.47 11.42
C ILE A 112 18.47 -3.20 10.61
N TYR A 113 17.38 -2.64 10.08
CA TYR A 113 17.40 -1.46 9.24
C TYR A 113 17.20 -0.18 10.04
N SER A 114 18.04 0.82 9.80
CA SER A 114 17.88 2.19 10.27
C SER A 114 17.30 3.04 9.15
N GLU A 115 16.10 3.57 9.34
CA GLU A 115 15.50 4.53 8.41
C GLU A 115 16.31 5.84 8.38
N GLU A 116 16.78 6.32 9.54
CA GLU A 116 17.56 7.56 9.67
C GLU A 116 18.86 7.51 8.84
N HIS A 117 19.55 6.37 8.83
CA HIS A 117 20.81 6.20 8.10
C HIS A 117 20.66 5.43 6.78
N LYS A 118 19.43 5.05 6.41
CA LYS A 118 19.09 4.23 5.23
C LYS A 118 20.00 3.00 5.06
N ARG A 119 20.33 2.34 6.16
CA ARG A 119 21.33 1.26 6.18
C ARG A 119 20.97 0.16 7.17
N ARG A 120 21.44 -1.05 6.88
CA ARG A 120 21.34 -2.19 7.79
C ARG A 120 22.58 -2.32 8.67
N PHE A 121 22.37 -2.55 9.96
CA PHE A 121 23.40 -2.80 10.96
C PHE A 121 23.28 -4.22 11.48
N GLU A 122 24.43 -4.84 11.76
CA GLU A 122 24.48 -6.21 12.26
C GLU A 122 24.20 -6.24 13.77
N ILE A 123 23.40 -7.21 14.19
CA ILE A 123 23.04 -7.48 15.58
C ILE A 123 23.41 -8.93 15.93
N LYS A 124 23.95 -9.13 17.13
CA LYS A 124 24.43 -10.42 17.61
C LYS A 124 23.95 -10.64 19.03
N ASN A 125 22.94 -11.50 19.15
CA ASN A 125 22.35 -11.91 20.41
C ASN A 125 21.78 -10.73 21.23
N ASP A 126 21.36 -9.68 20.53
CA ASP A 126 20.89 -8.44 21.14
C ASP A 126 19.44 -8.59 21.63
N ILE A 127 19.16 -8.00 22.79
CA ILE A 127 17.85 -8.07 23.45
C ILE A 127 17.06 -6.82 23.13
N PHE A 128 15.89 -6.98 22.51
CA PHE A 128 14.96 -5.91 22.21
C PHE A 128 13.79 -5.92 23.17
N LYS A 129 13.35 -4.74 23.59
CA LYS A 129 12.19 -4.57 24.45
C LYS A 129 11.51 -3.24 24.20
N ILE A 130 10.18 -3.21 24.26
CA ILE A 130 9.42 -1.96 24.25
C ILE A 130 9.10 -1.59 25.70
N GLU A 131 9.50 -0.39 26.10
CA GLU A 131 9.33 0.13 27.45
C GLU A 131 8.61 1.48 27.40
N LYS A 132 7.97 1.84 28.53
CA LYS A 132 7.45 3.21 28.69
C LYS A 132 8.62 4.18 28.80
N SER A 133 8.49 5.34 28.19
CA SER A 133 9.48 6.41 28.34
C SER A 133 9.51 6.90 29.80
N SER A 134 10.69 7.24 30.29
CA SER A 134 10.87 7.88 31.60
C SER A 134 10.50 9.37 31.60
N VAL A 135 10.39 9.98 30.42
CA VAL A 135 10.13 11.42 30.25
C VAL A 135 8.65 11.70 29.99
N ASP A 136 7.95 10.80 29.31
CA ASP A 136 6.52 10.92 28.97
C ASP A 136 5.85 9.56 29.11
N GLU A 137 4.95 9.41 30.08
CA GLU A 137 4.26 8.15 30.37
C GLU A 137 3.39 7.64 29.21
N ASN A 138 3.01 8.54 28.30
CA ASN A 138 2.25 8.19 27.10
C ASN A 138 3.15 7.68 25.97
N LYS A 139 4.48 7.80 26.07
CA LYS A 139 5.42 7.40 25.01
C LYS A 139 6.00 6.02 25.25
N LEU A 140 6.25 5.32 24.14
CA LEU A 140 6.94 4.04 24.10
C LEU A 140 8.29 4.16 23.41
N VAL A 141 9.28 3.47 23.95
CA VAL A 141 10.66 3.43 23.44
C VAL A 141 11.02 1.98 23.14
N LEU A 142 11.44 1.69 21.90
CA LEU A 142 12.11 0.44 21.57
C LEU A 142 13.57 0.56 22.02
N THR A 143 14.00 -0.39 22.83
CA THR A 143 15.36 -0.48 23.31
C THR A 143 16.05 -1.72 22.73
N ILE A 144 17.36 -1.64 22.59
CA ILE A 144 18.29 -2.73 22.32
C ILE A 144 19.30 -2.75 23.46
N ASN A 145 19.41 -3.87 24.18
CA ASN A 145 20.23 -4.02 25.38
C ASN A 145 20.06 -2.87 26.39
N ARG A 146 18.81 -2.45 26.62
CA ARG A 146 18.42 -1.33 27.51
C ARG A 146 18.83 0.07 27.02
N GLN A 147 19.35 0.19 25.81
CA GLN A 147 19.64 1.47 25.16
C GLN A 147 18.55 1.80 24.13
N PRO A 148 18.04 3.05 24.04
CA PRO A 148 17.12 3.45 22.97
C PRO A 148 17.64 3.13 21.57
N ILE A 149 16.80 2.55 20.71
CA ILE A 149 17.22 2.06 19.40
C ILE A 149 17.81 3.15 18.50
N GLY A 150 17.32 4.39 18.62
CA GLY A 150 17.85 5.52 17.86
C GLY A 150 19.27 5.90 18.27
N GLU A 151 19.57 5.87 19.57
CA GLU A 151 20.93 6.13 20.08
C GLU A 151 21.88 5.01 19.64
N TRP A 152 21.44 3.76 19.75
CA TRP A 152 22.23 2.63 19.29
C TRP A 152 22.56 2.73 17.79
N PHE A 153 21.60 3.10 16.94
CA PHE A 153 21.87 3.31 15.51
C PHE A 153 22.90 4.41 15.26
N LYS A 154 22.83 5.53 15.99
CA LYS A 154 23.82 6.61 15.89
C LYS A 154 25.21 6.11 16.27
N GLU A 155 25.35 5.36 17.36
CA GLU A 155 26.63 4.78 17.74
C GLU A 155 27.19 3.81 16.68
N GLN A 156 26.36 2.95 16.12
CA GLN A 156 26.80 2.04 15.05
C GLN A 156 27.22 2.83 13.80
N TRP A 157 26.52 3.92 13.49
CA TRP A 157 26.87 4.80 12.39
C TRP A 157 28.22 5.51 12.62
N GLU A 158 28.46 6.04 13.81
CA GLU A 158 29.75 6.68 14.12
C GLU A 158 30.90 5.69 14.09
N LYS A 159 30.73 4.48 14.64
CA LYS A 159 31.75 3.41 14.56
C LYS A 159 32.10 3.09 13.11
N LEU A 160 31.08 3.03 12.24
CA LEU A 160 31.27 2.81 10.81
C LEU A 160 32.00 3.98 10.14
N ARG A 161 31.68 5.23 10.48
CA ARG A 161 32.35 6.43 9.93
C ARG A 161 33.80 6.55 10.38
N HIS A 162 34.10 6.29 11.66
CA HIS A 162 35.45 6.35 12.18
C HIS A 162 36.34 5.23 11.61
N GLY A 163 35.81 4.01 11.44
CA GLY A 163 36.55 2.93 10.78
C GLY A 163 36.93 3.26 9.32
N LEU A 164 36.08 4.02 8.61
CA LEU A 164 36.38 4.50 7.25
C LEU A 164 37.38 5.67 7.23
N ARG A 165 37.41 6.52 8.25
CA ARG A 165 38.42 7.59 8.35
C ARG A 165 39.81 7.04 8.69
N GLN A 166 39.90 6.07 9.60
CA GLN A 166 41.17 5.44 9.96
C GLN A 166 41.80 4.67 8.78
N SER A 167 40.99 4.08 7.88
CA SER A 167 41.51 3.44 6.67
C SER A 167 41.92 4.43 5.57
N ALA A 168 41.43 5.66 5.60
CA ALA A 168 41.83 6.73 4.67
C ALA A 168 43.08 7.50 5.13
N GLU A 169 43.38 7.49 6.44
CA GLU A 169 44.53 8.18 7.05
C GLU A 169 45.79 7.31 7.21
N GLU A 170 45.80 6.04 6.79
CA GLU A 170 47.05 5.29 6.70
C GLU A 170 48.00 5.99 5.70
N PRO A 171 49.17 6.50 6.14
CA PRO A 171 50.06 7.19 5.25
C PRO A 171 50.58 6.16 4.25
N ARG A 172 50.38 6.42 2.96
CA ARG A 172 51.12 5.77 1.87
C ARG A 172 52.60 5.97 2.15
N LYS A 173 53.21 5.06 2.92
CA LYS A 173 54.65 5.06 3.20
C LYS A 173 55.35 4.93 1.86
N SER A 174 55.88 6.06 1.43
CA SER A 174 56.85 6.23 0.36
C SER A 174 57.94 5.15 0.49
N ARG A 175 57.87 4.09 -0.32
CA ARG A 175 59.03 3.26 -0.58
C ARG A 175 59.92 4.04 -1.53
N GLY A 176 61.00 4.57 -0.95
CA GLY A 176 61.98 5.40 -1.63
C GLY A 176 62.55 4.72 -2.87
N PHE A 177 62.70 5.53 -3.91
CA PHE A 177 63.58 5.30 -5.04
C PHE A 177 65.02 5.22 -4.54
N ARG A 178 65.80 4.24 -4.99
CA ARG A 178 67.27 4.33 -4.98
C ARG A 178 67.75 4.11 -6.41
N MET A 179 68.55 5.07 -6.90
CA MET A 179 69.45 4.93 -8.04
C MET A 179 70.69 4.15 -7.64
#